data_AF-X1LG83-F1
#
_entry.id   AF-X1LG83-F1
#
_cell.length_a   1.000
_cell.length_b   1.000
_cell.length_c   1.000
_cell.angle_alpha   90.00
_cell.angle_beta   90.00
_cell.angle_gamma   90.00
#
_symmetry.space_group_name_H-M   'P 1'
#
loop_
_entity.id
_entity.type
_entity.pdbx_description
1 polymer ?
#
loop_
_entity_poly.entity_id
_entity_poly.type
_entity_poly.pdbx_seq_one_letter_code
_entity_poly.pdbx_strand_id
1 'polypeptide(L)'
;MKFLVIGCGQCGGRIADEFARLNRKAHAQRGIDIIADTFAVNTDVTDLSGLSFIRRDYQHRILIGGQKTSGHGVGKINELGAEIAKDESDKVIEAARTTPRFHEADAFLLIAGAAGGTGSGAIPVLTQSLKERYTEKPLYNLIVLPFRYEEKVEERTIYNVATCLKSAYVVADAILLVDNQ
;
A
#
# COMPACT_ATOMS: atom_id res chain seq x y z
N MET A 1 20.42 -1.23 1.73
CA MET A 1 19.05 -1.47 2.19
C MET A 1 18.12 -1.42 0.99
N LYS A 2 17.45 -2.51 0.65
CA LYS A 2 16.45 -2.63 -0.41
C LYS A 2 15.08 -2.87 0.20
N PHE A 3 14.07 -2.15 -0.27
CA PHE A 3 12.68 -2.37 0.17
C PHE A 3 11.91 -3.27 -0.79
N LEU A 4 10.97 -4.04 -0.25
CA LEU A 4 9.80 -4.50 -1.00
C LEU A 4 8.67 -3.51 -0.72
N VAL A 5 8.19 -2.82 -1.77
CA VAL A 5 7.25 -1.71 -1.64
C VAL A 5 5.85 -2.16 -2.01
N ILE A 6 4.84 -1.85 -1.18
CA ILE A 6 3.44 -2.19 -1.43
C ILE A 6 2.58 -0.93 -1.25
N GLY A 7 2.07 -0.38 -2.35
CA GLY A 7 1.12 0.74 -2.33
C GLY A 7 -0.31 0.26 -2.17
N CYS A 8 -1.03 0.76 -1.16
CA CYS A 8 -2.41 0.39 -0.86
C CYS A 8 -3.39 1.53 -1.19
N GLY A 9 -4.40 1.22 -2.00
CA GLY A 9 -5.35 2.20 -2.53
C GLY A 9 -4.72 3.18 -3.53
N GLN A 10 -5.49 4.17 -3.97
CA GLN A 10 -5.05 5.12 -5.01
C GLN A 10 -3.79 5.90 -4.63
N CYS A 11 -3.78 6.55 -3.45
CA CYS A 11 -2.65 7.34 -2.96
C CYS A 11 -1.40 6.47 -2.81
N GLY A 12 -1.52 5.33 -2.12
CA GLY A 12 -0.41 4.41 -1.91
C GLY A 12 0.14 3.84 -3.22
N GLY A 13 -0.74 3.44 -4.13
CA GLY A 13 -0.38 2.93 -5.46
C GLY A 13 0.40 3.95 -6.29
N ARG A 14 -0.01 5.22 -6.30
CA ARG A 14 0.71 6.29 -7.02
C ARG A 14 2.09 6.57 -6.43
N ILE A 15 2.22 6.56 -5.10
CA ILE A 15 3.52 6.76 -4.46
C ILE A 15 4.44 5.55 -4.73
N ALA A 16 3.92 4.33 -4.63
CA ALA A 16 4.65 3.12 -4.98
C ALA A 16 5.11 3.16 -6.46
N ASP A 17 4.28 3.68 -7.36
CA ASP A 17 4.63 3.86 -8.77
C ASP A 17 5.83 4.80 -8.97
N GLU A 18 5.89 5.89 -8.19
CA GLU A 18 7.05 6.77 -8.15
C GLU A 18 8.29 6.09 -7.58
N PHE A 19 8.15 5.23 -6.57
CA PHE A 19 9.24 4.39 -6.08
C PHE A 19 9.79 3.48 -7.19
N ALA A 20 8.93 2.84 -7.98
CA ALA A 20 9.35 2.04 -9.14
C ALA A 20 10.11 2.88 -10.18
N ARG A 21 9.66 4.11 -10.46
CA ARG A 21 10.37 5.06 -11.33
C ARG A 21 11.74 5.44 -10.76
N LEU A 22 11.82 5.74 -9.47
CA LEU A 22 13.07 6.11 -8.79
C LEU A 22 14.08 4.96 -8.80
N ASN A 23 13.64 3.72 -8.62
CA ASN A 23 14.53 2.56 -8.72
C ASN A 23 15.13 2.42 -10.11
N ARG A 24 14.33 2.57 -11.18
CA ARG A 24 14.84 2.57 -12.57
C ARG A 24 15.88 3.68 -12.79
N LYS A 25 15.62 4.87 -12.26
CA LYS A 25 16.55 6.01 -12.34
C LYS A 25 17.85 5.73 -11.56
N ALA A 26 17.76 5.19 -10.35
CA ALA A 26 18.92 4.84 -9.53
C ALA A 26 19.79 3.78 -10.24
N HIS A 27 19.17 2.76 -10.82
CA HIS A 27 19.86 1.75 -11.60
C HIS A 27 20.57 2.35 -12.81
N ALA A 28 19.86 3.13 -13.63
CA ALA A 28 20.42 3.73 -14.84
C ALA A 28 21.55 4.74 -14.57
N GLN A 29 21.47 5.50 -13.47
CA GLN A 29 22.42 6.57 -13.18
C GLN A 29 23.59 6.12 -12.29
N ARG A 30 23.38 5.11 -11.45
CA ARG A 30 24.31 4.73 -10.38
C ARG A 30 24.61 3.23 -10.31
N GLY A 31 23.94 2.40 -11.12
CA GLY A 31 24.11 0.95 -11.11
C GLY A 31 23.64 0.28 -9.81
N ILE A 32 22.75 0.94 -9.04
CA ILE A 32 22.24 0.43 -7.77
C ILE A 32 20.73 0.22 -7.82
N ASP A 33 20.27 -0.85 -7.17
CA ASP A 33 18.87 -1.07 -6.87
C ASP A 33 18.57 -0.74 -5.42
N ILE A 34 17.56 0.09 -5.21
CA ILE A 34 17.04 0.50 -3.90
C ILE A 34 15.74 -0.22 -3.53
N ILE A 35 15.15 -0.93 -4.50
CA ILE A 35 13.90 -1.68 -4.37
C ILE A 35 14.09 -3.07 -4.95
N ALA A 36 13.69 -4.09 -4.18
CA ALA A 36 13.63 -5.47 -4.64
C ALA A 36 12.46 -5.66 -5.62
N ASP A 37 11.25 -5.23 -5.23
CA ASP A 37 10.10 -5.13 -6.12
C ASP A 37 9.04 -4.14 -5.62
N THR A 38 8.06 -3.81 -6.47
CA THR A 38 6.99 -2.87 -6.17
C THR A 38 5.63 -3.41 -6.59
N PHE A 39 4.68 -3.35 -5.67
CA PHE A 39 3.30 -3.80 -5.84
C PHE A 39 2.32 -2.66 -5.58
N ALA A 40 1.18 -2.69 -6.25
CA ALA A 40 0.03 -1.87 -5.98
C ALA A 40 -1.19 -2.76 -5.70
N VAL A 41 -1.88 -2.48 -4.60
CA VAL A 41 -3.06 -3.20 -4.15
C VAL A 41 -4.22 -2.21 -4.11
N ASN A 42 -5.30 -2.51 -4.81
CA ASN A 42 -6.49 -1.67 -4.79
C ASN A 42 -7.77 -2.48 -4.98
N THR A 43 -8.89 -1.87 -4.67
CA THR A 43 -10.25 -2.35 -4.95
C THR A 43 -10.85 -1.70 -6.20
N ASP A 44 -10.13 -0.74 -6.79
CA ASP A 44 -10.52 -0.03 -8.01
C ASP A 44 -9.61 -0.41 -9.18
N VAL A 45 -10.21 -0.90 -10.27
CA VAL A 45 -9.49 -1.35 -11.47
C VAL A 45 -8.94 -0.18 -12.28
N THR A 46 -9.69 0.92 -12.34
CA THR A 46 -9.29 2.13 -13.08
C THR A 46 -8.01 2.71 -12.47
N ASP A 47 -7.95 2.81 -11.15
CA ASP A 47 -6.76 3.27 -10.43
C ASP A 47 -5.53 2.41 -10.72
N LEU A 48 -5.67 1.08 -10.66
CA LEU A 48 -4.57 0.16 -10.95
C LEU A 48 -4.12 0.28 -12.40
N SER A 49 -5.06 0.43 -13.34
CA SER A 49 -4.76 0.56 -14.77
C SER A 49 -4.01 1.85 -15.10
N GLY A 50 -4.24 2.91 -14.32
CA GLY A 50 -3.65 4.24 -14.48
C GLY A 50 -2.19 4.37 -14.02
N LEU A 51 -1.62 3.37 -13.34
CA LEU A 51 -0.21 3.38 -12.94
C LEU A 51 0.71 3.23 -14.16
N SER A 52 1.91 3.81 -14.09
CA SER A 52 2.83 3.95 -15.23
C SER A 52 4.09 3.09 -15.14
N PHE A 53 4.62 2.85 -13.94
CA PHE A 53 5.94 2.26 -13.73
C PHE A 53 5.92 0.88 -13.06
N ILE A 54 4.93 0.58 -12.22
CA ILE A 54 4.67 -0.76 -11.71
C ILE A 54 4.25 -1.65 -12.89
N ARG A 55 4.70 -2.91 -12.92
CA ARG A 55 4.43 -3.81 -14.07
C ARG A 55 2.93 -3.99 -14.28
N ARG A 56 2.50 -4.10 -15.55
CA ARG A 56 1.08 -4.18 -15.96
C ARG A 56 0.55 -5.61 -15.91
N ASP A 57 0.81 -6.31 -14.83
CA ASP A 57 0.34 -7.68 -14.62
C ASP A 57 -0.40 -7.80 -13.29
N TYR A 58 -1.17 -8.89 -13.15
CA TYR A 58 -1.99 -9.14 -11.98
C TYR A 58 -1.18 -9.53 -10.73
N GLN A 59 0.12 -9.81 -10.89
CA GLN A 59 1.01 -10.10 -9.76
C GLN A 59 1.53 -8.80 -9.13
N HIS A 60 1.70 -7.72 -9.89
CA HIS A 60 2.18 -6.43 -9.38
C HIS A 60 1.06 -5.41 -9.18
N ARG A 61 -0.05 -5.51 -9.93
CA ARG A 61 -1.24 -4.68 -9.79
C ARG A 61 -2.40 -5.55 -9.34
N ILE A 62 -2.51 -5.69 -8.02
CA ILE A 62 -3.34 -6.69 -7.37
C ILE A 62 -4.70 -6.07 -7.07
N LEU A 63 -5.72 -6.54 -7.79
CA LEU A 63 -7.11 -6.23 -7.47
C LEU A 63 -7.57 -7.14 -6.32
N ILE A 64 -8.02 -6.51 -5.22
CA ILE A 64 -8.69 -7.20 -4.12
C ILE A 64 -10.17 -6.79 -4.08
N GLY A 65 -11.05 -7.68 -3.60
CA GLY A 65 -12.47 -7.38 -3.43
C GLY A 65 -13.22 -7.15 -4.73
N GLY A 66 -12.72 -7.67 -5.86
CA GLY A 66 -13.35 -7.51 -7.17
C GLY A 66 -14.79 -8.01 -7.21
N GLN A 67 -15.11 -9.07 -6.45
CA GLN A 67 -16.48 -9.57 -6.32
C GLN A 67 -17.37 -8.64 -5.48
N LYS A 68 -16.83 -8.02 -4.43
CA LYS A 68 -17.58 -7.15 -3.51
C LYS A 68 -17.79 -5.73 -4.06
N THR A 69 -16.85 -5.23 -4.86
CA THR A 69 -16.84 -3.84 -5.36
C THR A 69 -17.12 -3.72 -6.85
N SER A 70 -17.17 -4.84 -7.57
CA SER A 70 -17.16 -4.88 -9.04
C SER A 70 -16.02 -4.06 -9.66
N GLY A 71 -14.93 -3.83 -8.92
CA GLY A 71 -13.79 -3.04 -9.37
C GLY A 71 -13.94 -1.52 -9.30
N HIS A 72 -14.92 -0.99 -8.55
CA HIS A 72 -15.18 0.46 -8.40
C HIS A 72 -14.69 1.06 -7.08
N GLY A 73 -13.95 0.29 -6.29
CA GLY A 73 -13.48 0.71 -4.99
C GLY A 73 -14.53 0.66 -3.87
N VAL A 74 -14.12 1.09 -2.68
CA VAL A 74 -14.97 1.15 -1.46
C VAL A 74 -15.32 2.58 -1.05
N GLY A 75 -15.00 3.56 -1.90
CA GLY A 75 -15.09 4.98 -1.57
C GLY A 75 -14.28 5.33 -0.30
N LYS A 76 -14.93 5.99 0.65
CA LYS A 76 -14.36 6.40 1.95
C LYS A 76 -14.73 5.45 3.10
N ILE A 77 -15.28 4.26 2.81
CA ILE A 77 -15.65 3.27 3.83
C ILE A 77 -14.43 2.39 4.13
N ASN A 78 -13.60 2.80 5.10
CA ASN A 78 -12.36 2.10 5.38
C ASN A 78 -12.56 0.76 6.09
N GLU A 79 -13.69 0.57 6.79
CA GLU A 79 -14.03 -0.71 7.39
C GLU A 79 -14.22 -1.79 6.33
N LEU A 80 -14.89 -1.45 5.23
CA LEU A 80 -15.05 -2.34 4.07
C LEU A 80 -13.70 -2.61 3.40
N GLY A 81 -12.83 -1.59 3.30
CA GLY A 81 -11.46 -1.75 2.83
C GLY A 81 -10.66 -2.75 3.68
N ALA A 82 -10.80 -2.68 5.00
CA ALA A 82 -10.16 -3.60 5.93
C ALA A 82 -10.73 -5.03 5.83
N GLU A 83 -12.06 -5.18 5.71
CA GLU A 83 -12.71 -6.47 5.52
C GLU A 83 -12.23 -7.16 4.23
N ILE A 84 -12.23 -6.44 3.11
CA ILE A 84 -11.72 -6.96 1.83
C ILE A 84 -10.25 -7.34 1.93
N ALA A 85 -9.42 -6.48 2.53
CA ALA A 85 -8.01 -6.77 2.71
C ALA A 85 -7.78 -8.01 3.58
N LYS A 86 -8.64 -8.24 4.57
CA LYS A 86 -8.56 -9.42 5.44
C LYS A 86 -8.87 -10.70 4.66
N ASP A 87 -9.96 -10.69 3.90
CA ASP A 87 -10.42 -11.84 3.11
C ASP A 87 -9.45 -12.21 1.98
N GLU A 88 -8.73 -11.23 1.42
CA GLU A 88 -7.89 -11.42 0.24
C GLU A 88 -6.40 -11.10 0.46
N SER A 89 -5.96 -11.00 1.72
CA SER A 89 -4.55 -10.72 2.08
C SER A 89 -3.58 -11.75 1.49
N ASP A 90 -3.96 -13.02 1.44
CA ASP A 90 -3.13 -14.10 0.88
C ASP A 90 -2.74 -13.86 -0.58
N LYS A 91 -3.57 -13.18 -1.38
CA LYS A 91 -3.23 -12.81 -2.77
C LYS A 91 -2.03 -11.86 -2.82
N VAL A 92 -2.00 -10.88 -1.91
CA VAL A 92 -0.92 -9.89 -1.81
C VAL A 92 0.36 -10.53 -1.32
N ILE A 93 0.24 -11.40 -0.31
CA ILE A 93 1.38 -12.11 0.29
C ILE A 93 2.01 -13.05 -0.73
N GLU A 94 1.21 -13.81 -1.47
CA GLU A 94 1.74 -14.73 -2.48
C GLU A 94 2.45 -13.98 -3.61
N ALA A 95 1.92 -12.84 -4.06
CA ALA A 95 2.58 -11.99 -5.02
C ALA A 95 3.93 -11.45 -4.50
N ALA A 96 3.97 -10.99 -3.25
CA ALA A 96 5.21 -10.54 -2.61
C ALA A 96 6.22 -11.67 -2.46
N ARG A 97 5.79 -12.89 -2.11
CA ARG A 97 6.66 -14.07 -1.92
C ARG A 97 7.26 -14.57 -3.22
N THR A 98 6.49 -14.53 -4.31
CA THR A 98 6.86 -15.13 -5.59
C THR A 98 7.74 -14.24 -6.47
N THR A 99 8.00 -13.00 -6.07
CA THR A 99 8.96 -12.16 -6.80
C THR A 99 10.38 -12.74 -6.74
N PRO A 100 11.12 -12.79 -7.87
CA PRO A 100 12.47 -13.37 -7.92
C PRO A 100 13.46 -12.75 -6.93
N ARG A 101 13.25 -11.49 -6.54
CA ARG A 101 14.16 -10.70 -5.71
C ARG A 101 13.74 -10.64 -4.25
N PHE A 102 12.79 -11.47 -3.83
CA PHE A 102 12.26 -11.45 -2.46
C PHE A 102 13.36 -11.53 -1.39
N HIS A 103 14.34 -12.43 -1.60
CA HIS A 103 15.46 -12.62 -0.66
C HIS A 103 16.40 -11.42 -0.57
N GLU A 104 16.43 -10.53 -1.57
CA GLU A 104 17.22 -9.30 -1.55
C GLU A 104 16.56 -8.17 -0.75
N ALA A 105 15.27 -8.30 -0.41
CA ALA A 105 14.56 -7.28 0.36
C ALA A 105 15.01 -7.31 1.83
N ASP A 106 15.46 -6.17 2.35
CA ASP A 106 15.87 -6.02 3.75
C ASP A 106 14.68 -5.67 4.66
N ALA A 107 13.64 -5.05 4.10
CA ALA A 107 12.44 -4.64 4.83
C ALA A 107 11.23 -4.46 3.90
N PHE A 108 10.04 -4.42 4.48
CA PHE A 108 8.80 -4.05 3.81
C PHE A 108 8.49 -2.57 4.03
N LEU A 109 8.01 -1.91 2.98
CA LEU A 109 7.47 -0.55 3.04
C LEU A 109 6.05 -0.56 2.47
N LEU A 110 5.04 -0.47 3.34
CA LEU A 110 3.65 -0.35 2.94
C LEU A 110 3.27 1.13 2.92
N ILE A 111 2.53 1.55 1.90
CA ILE A 111 2.22 2.96 1.66
C ILE A 111 0.72 3.14 1.51
N ALA A 112 0.12 4.10 2.21
CA ALA A 112 -1.31 4.39 2.06
C ALA A 112 -1.65 5.85 2.41
N GLY A 113 -2.81 6.30 1.92
CA GLY A 113 -3.46 7.51 2.42
C GLY A 113 -4.34 7.20 3.63
N ALA A 114 -4.19 7.96 4.70
CA ALA A 114 -4.89 7.77 5.97
C ALA A 114 -6.41 7.99 5.86
N ALA A 115 -6.82 8.93 5.00
CA ALA A 115 -8.22 9.34 4.86
C ALA A 115 -9.00 8.57 3.78
N GLY A 116 -8.37 7.68 3.02
CA GLY A 116 -9.04 6.88 1.98
C GLY A 116 -9.94 5.79 2.57
N GLY A 117 -10.66 5.04 1.73
CA GLY A 117 -11.31 3.80 2.16
C GLY A 117 -10.35 2.61 2.05
N THR A 118 -9.94 2.26 0.83
CA THR A 118 -9.09 1.08 0.57
C THR A 118 -7.74 1.16 1.28
N GLY A 119 -6.98 2.24 1.07
CA GLY A 119 -5.62 2.36 1.63
C GLY A 119 -5.63 2.38 3.17
N SER A 120 -6.52 3.20 3.75
CA SER A 120 -6.73 3.36 5.19
C SER A 120 -7.08 2.03 5.87
N GLY A 121 -8.00 1.26 5.29
CA GLY A 121 -8.42 -0.02 5.83
C GLY A 121 -7.42 -1.15 5.57
N ALA A 122 -6.79 -1.18 4.39
CA ALA A 122 -5.93 -2.28 3.98
C ALA A 122 -4.55 -2.25 4.64
N ILE A 123 -3.97 -1.06 4.86
CA ILE A 123 -2.59 -0.96 5.36
C ILE A 123 -2.36 -1.68 6.70
N PRO A 124 -3.17 -1.51 7.78
CA PRO A 124 -2.94 -2.24 9.01
C PRO A 124 -3.12 -3.76 8.83
N VAL A 125 -4.10 -4.18 8.03
CA VAL A 125 -4.39 -5.61 7.79
C VAL A 125 -3.23 -6.28 7.07
N LEU A 126 -2.75 -5.69 5.97
CA LEU A 126 -1.64 -6.25 5.21
C LEU A 126 -0.33 -6.21 6.00
N THR A 127 -0.11 -5.16 6.80
CA THR A 127 1.05 -5.08 7.70
C THR A 127 1.03 -6.24 8.69
N GLN A 128 -0.10 -6.50 9.34
CA GLN A 128 -0.23 -7.60 10.29
C GLN A 128 0.00 -8.96 9.62
N SER A 129 -0.63 -9.21 8.46
CA SER A 129 -0.50 -10.49 7.76
C SER A 129 0.92 -10.77 7.28
N LEU A 130 1.66 -9.73 6.88
CA LEU A 130 3.08 -9.86 6.54
C LEU A 130 3.95 -10.06 7.78
N LYS A 131 3.67 -9.35 8.88
CA LYS A 131 4.41 -9.49 10.15
C LYS A 131 4.33 -10.90 10.72
N GLU A 132 3.18 -11.55 10.58
CA GLU A 132 2.96 -12.95 10.99
C GLU A 132 3.78 -13.96 10.17
N ARG A 133 4.12 -13.63 8.91
CA ARG A 133 4.81 -14.55 7.98
C ARG A 133 6.30 -14.25 7.83
N TYR A 134 6.73 -13.01 8.09
CA TYR A 134 8.09 -12.52 7.85
C TYR A 134 8.62 -11.77 9.07
N THR A 135 8.72 -12.48 10.19
CA THR A 135 9.11 -11.93 11.49
C THR A 135 10.53 -11.33 11.53
N GLU A 136 11.37 -11.71 10.58
CA GLU A 136 12.78 -11.29 10.47
C GLU A 136 12.99 -10.02 9.64
N LYS A 137 11.96 -9.54 8.92
CA LYS A 137 12.05 -8.33 8.09
C LYS A 137 11.23 -7.21 8.72
N PRO A 138 11.83 -6.04 9.01
CA PRO A 138 11.08 -4.90 9.53
C PRO A 138 9.95 -4.47 8.58
N LEU A 139 8.81 -4.06 9.14
CA LEU A 139 7.65 -3.56 8.42
C LEU A 139 7.41 -2.09 8.75
N TYR A 140 7.60 -1.24 7.76
CA TYR A 140 7.37 0.20 7.87
C TYR A 140 6.10 0.60 7.14
N ASN A 141 5.32 1.49 7.76
CA ASN A 141 4.16 2.09 7.13
C ASN A 141 4.43 3.55 6.81
N LEU A 142 4.39 3.93 5.53
CA LEU A 142 4.34 5.32 5.09
C LEU A 142 2.88 5.73 4.95
N ILE A 143 2.43 6.63 5.83
CA ILE A 143 1.05 7.05 5.90
C ILE A 143 0.94 8.54 5.56
N VAL A 144 0.17 8.82 4.52
CA VAL A 144 -0.08 10.17 4.02
C VAL A 144 -1.33 10.73 4.70
N LEU A 145 -1.17 11.84 5.41
CA LEU A 145 -2.27 12.59 6.02
C LEU A 145 -3.04 13.39 4.95
N PRO A 146 -4.35 13.60 5.11
CA PRO A 146 -5.15 14.35 4.15
C PRO A 146 -4.79 15.84 4.15
N PHE A 147 -5.22 16.56 3.12
CA PHE A 147 -5.19 18.02 3.17
C PHE A 147 -6.20 18.56 4.20
N ARG A 148 -5.89 19.71 4.81
CA ARG A 148 -6.80 20.38 5.76
C ARG A 148 -8.17 20.72 5.19
N TYR A 149 -8.30 20.91 3.88
CA TYR A 149 -9.62 21.18 3.29
C TYR A 149 -10.49 19.91 3.26
N GLU A 150 -9.90 18.73 3.06
CA GLU A 150 -10.62 17.45 3.08
C GLU A 150 -11.24 17.20 4.45
N GLU A 151 -10.57 17.63 5.53
CA GLU A 151 -11.10 17.52 6.89
C GLU A 151 -12.41 18.29 7.10
N LYS A 152 -12.64 19.35 6.32
CA LYS A 152 -13.82 20.22 6.45
C LYS A 152 -14.98 19.78 5.55
N VAL A 153 -14.67 19.19 4.40
CA VAL A 153 -15.68 18.85 3.37
C VAL A 153 -16.09 17.38 3.39
N GLU A 154 -15.22 16.48 3.86
CA GLU A 154 -15.44 15.04 3.83
C GLU A 154 -15.63 14.50 5.25
N GLU A 155 -16.87 14.14 5.59
CA GLU A 155 -17.27 13.70 6.93
C GLU A 155 -16.41 12.55 7.47
N ARG A 156 -16.05 11.59 6.62
CA ARG A 156 -15.28 10.41 7.00
C ARG A 156 -13.78 10.63 7.11
N THR A 157 -13.24 11.78 6.68
CA THR A 157 -11.78 12.00 6.64
C THR A 157 -11.13 11.85 8.00
N ILE A 158 -11.62 12.57 9.02
CA ILE A 158 -11.05 12.51 10.37
C ILE A 158 -11.20 11.12 10.98
N TYR A 159 -12.35 10.49 10.81
CA TYR A 159 -12.60 9.14 11.30
C TYR A 159 -11.65 8.11 10.67
N ASN A 160 -11.48 8.16 9.34
CA ASN A 160 -10.59 7.27 8.61
C ASN A 160 -9.14 7.45 9.05
N VAL A 161 -8.70 8.71 9.25
CA VAL A 161 -7.35 9.02 9.76
C VAL A 161 -7.15 8.42 11.15
N ALA A 162 -8.08 8.64 12.07
CA ALA A 162 -7.97 8.16 13.43
C ALA A 162 -7.92 6.62 13.49
N THR A 163 -8.79 5.94 12.76
CA THR A 163 -8.86 4.47 12.73
C THR A 163 -7.67 3.85 12.00
N CYS A 164 -7.20 4.44 10.89
CA CYS A 164 -5.99 4.03 10.20
C CYS A 164 -4.77 4.11 11.11
N LEU A 165 -4.49 5.29 11.67
CA LEU A 165 -3.28 5.52 12.48
C LEU A 165 -3.28 4.66 13.73
N LYS A 166 -4.42 4.56 14.43
CA LYS A 166 -4.56 3.70 15.61
C LYS A 166 -4.25 2.24 15.28
N SER A 167 -4.80 1.73 14.17
CA SER A 167 -4.61 0.32 13.79
C SER A 167 -3.19 0.05 13.29
N ALA A 168 -2.65 0.95 12.47
CA ALA A 168 -1.29 0.83 11.94
C ALA A 168 -0.22 0.88 13.05
N TYR A 169 -0.45 1.71 14.08
CA TYR A 169 0.48 1.86 15.20
C TYR A 169 0.69 0.58 15.99
N VAL A 170 -0.33 -0.29 16.06
CA VAL A 170 -0.26 -1.56 16.79
C VAL A 170 0.60 -2.60 16.07
N VAL A 171 0.71 -2.51 14.74
CA VAL A 171 1.23 -3.60 13.91
C VAL A 171 2.55 -3.26 13.23
N ALA A 172 2.76 -2.01 12.82
CA ALA A 172 4.01 -1.58 12.16
C ALA A 172 5.17 -1.47 13.15
N ASP A 173 6.40 -1.71 12.67
CA ASP A 173 7.60 -1.49 13.48
C ASP A 173 7.97 -0.01 13.55
N ALA A 174 7.65 0.76 12.51
CA ALA A 174 7.61 2.22 12.56
C ALA A 174 6.63 2.80 11.53
N ILE A 175 6.14 4.02 11.82
CA ILE A 175 5.29 4.79 10.91
C ILE A 175 6.03 6.04 10.46
N LEU A 176 6.15 6.20 9.15
CA LEU A 176 6.64 7.40 8.48
C LEU A 176 5.42 8.24 8.08
N LEU A 177 5.21 9.37 8.76
CA LEU A 177 4.10 10.27 8.42
C LEU A 177 4.53 11.26 7.34
N VAL A 178 3.65 11.44 6.35
CA VAL A 178 3.76 12.50 5.34
C VAL A 178 2.53 13.38 5.45
N ASP A 179 2.73 14.64 5.79
CA ASP A 179 1.67 15.65 5.76
C ASP A 179 1.49 16.13 4.31
N ASN A 180 0.27 16.04 3.77
CA ASN A 180 0.00 16.54 2.42
C ASN A 180 0.01 18.08 2.34
N GLN A 181 -0.05 18.77 3.48
CA GLN A 181 -0.15 20.23 3.54
C GLN A 181 0.98 20.98 2.82
#